data_AF-A0A2M7PDR4-F1
#
_entry.id   AF-A0A2M7PDR4-F1
#
_cell.length_a   1.000
_cell.length_b   1.000
_cell.length_c   1.000
_cell.angle_alpha   90.00
_cell.angle_beta   90.00
_cell.angle_gamma   90.00
#
_symmetry.space_group_name_H-M   'P 1'
#
loop_
_entity.id
_entity.type
_entity.pdbx_description
1 polymer ?
#
loop_
_entity_poly.entity_id
_entity_poly.type
_entity_poly.pdbx_seq_one_letter_code
_entity_poly.pdbx_strand_id
1 'polypeptide(L)' 'MTDKHPGALYWDASAVLSLLFKDFHSDSAATWAHGGAVHLISTLACAETSAVIARLQRDQAVT' A
#
# COMPACT_ATOMS: atom_id res chain seq x y z
N MET A 1 6.00 10.32 -30.94
CA MET A 1 5.47 9.34 -29.97
C MET A 1 6.55 9.17 -28.91
N THR A 2 6.41 9.85 -27.78
CA THR A 2 7.31 9.68 -26.64
C THR A 2 6.83 8.46 -25.88
N ASP A 3 7.61 7.38 -25.92
CA ASP A 3 7.49 6.22 -25.04
C ASP A 3 7.55 6.73 -23.58
N LYS A 4 6.39 7.00 -22.98
CA LYS A 4 6.32 7.27 -21.55
C LYS A 4 6.41 5.92 -20.87
N HIS A 5 7.62 5.56 -20.44
CA HIS A 5 7.77 4.47 -19.49
C HIS A 5 6.81 4.72 -18.33
N PRO A 6 5.97 3.73 -17.96
CA PRO A 6 5.13 3.87 -16.78
C PRO A 6 6.04 4.18 -15.59
N GLY A 7 5.81 5.33 -14.93
CA GLY A 7 6.61 5.73 -13.78
C GLY A 7 6.62 4.65 -12.70
N ALA A 8 7.66 4.58 -11.88
CA ALA A 8 7.71 3.64 -10.77
C ALA A 8 7.06 4.25 -9.52
N LEU A 9 6.20 3.49 -8.86
CA LEU A 9 5.58 3.83 -7.57
C LEU A 9 6.14 2.89 -6.50
N TYR A 10 6.88 3.44 -5.55
CA TYR A 10 7.35 2.70 -4.38
C TYR A 10 6.35 2.86 -3.23
N TRP A 11 5.91 1.72 -2.70
CA TRP A 11 4.96 1.67 -1.60
C TRP A 11 5.67 1.68 -0.25
N ASP A 12 5.24 2.62 0.60
CA ASP A 12 5.51 2.61 2.03
C ASP A 12 4.47 1.73 2.76
N ALA A 13 4.84 1.18 3.92
CA ALA A 13 3.96 0.30 4.70
C ALA A 13 2.63 0.98 5.07
N SER A 14 2.66 2.28 5.42
CA SER A 14 1.44 3.03 5.75
C SER A 14 0.49 3.14 4.57
N ALA A 15 1.00 3.42 3.36
CA ALA A 15 0.19 3.51 2.15
C ALA A 15 -0.43 2.17 1.76
N VAL A 16 0.29 1.06 1.97
CA VAL A 16 -0.27 -0.30 1.79
C VAL A 16 -1.38 -0.56 2.80
N LEU A 17 -1.19 -0.20 4.07
CA LEU A 17 -2.21 -0.36 5.10
C LEU A 17 -3.47 0.46 4.80
N SER A 18 -3.32 1.71 4.33
CA SER A 18 -4.45 2.54 3.90
C SER A 18 -5.20 1.98 2.68
N LEU A 19 -4.53 1.20 1.83
CA LEU A 19 -5.17 0.50 0.72
C LEU A 19 -5.95 -0.73 1.19
N LEU A 20 -5.43 -1.45 2.18
CA LEU A 20 -6.02 -2.69 2.69
C LEU A 20 -7.12 -2.46 3.74
N PHE A 21 -7.00 -1.41 4.54
CA PHE A 21 -7.92 -1.05 5.61
C PHE A 21 -8.44 0.35 5.39
N LYS A 22 -9.75 0.54 5.61
CA LYS A 22 -10.37 1.84 5.48
C LYS A 22 -9.84 2.81 6.54
N ASP A 23 -9.18 3.86 6.10
CA ASP A 23 -8.66 4.95 6.92
C ASP A 23 -8.84 6.30 6.21
N PHE A 24 -8.20 7.35 6.74
CA PHE A 24 -8.27 8.69 6.17
C PHE A 24 -7.59 8.82 4.79
N HIS A 25 -6.65 7.93 4.47
CA HIS A 25 -5.83 7.97 3.26
C HIS A 25 -6.25 6.94 2.20
N SER A 26 -7.26 6.10 2.46
CA SER A 26 -7.71 5.05 1.55
C SER A 26 -8.05 5.55 0.15
N ASP A 27 -8.73 6.68 0.01
CA ASP A 27 -9.12 7.21 -1.30
C ASP A 27 -7.89 7.63 -2.12
N SER A 28 -6.89 8.20 -1.44
CA SER A 28 -5.60 8.55 -2.05
C SER A 28 -4.86 7.28 -2.46
N ALA A 29 -4.70 6.32 -1.54
CA ALA A 29 -4.02 5.05 -1.79
C ALA A 29 -4.68 4.28 -2.94
N ALA A 30 -6.00 4.24 -3.00
CA ALA A 30 -6.75 3.63 -4.08
C ALA A 30 -6.50 4.33 -5.42
N THR A 31 -6.43 5.66 -5.44
CA THR A 31 -6.10 6.42 -6.66
C THR A 31 -4.71 6.07 -7.18
N TRP A 32 -3.72 5.97 -6.30
CA TRP A 32 -2.36 5.54 -6.66
C TRP A 32 -2.30 4.08 -7.11
N ALA A 33 -3.10 3.19 -6.52
CA ALA A 33 -3.18 1.78 -6.87
C ALA A 33 -3.75 1.52 -8.28
N HIS A 34 -4.66 2.38 -8.76
CA HIS A 34 -5.27 2.25 -10.09
C HIS A 34 -4.44 2.93 -11.22
N GLY A 35 -3.33 3.59 -10.89
CA GLY A 35 -2.46 4.23 -11.87
C GLY A 35 -1.72 3.21 -12.76
N GLY A 36 -1.34 3.62 -13.97
CA GLY A 36 -0.56 2.78 -14.89
C GLY A 36 0.93 2.66 -14.54
N ALA A 37 1.31 2.82 -13.27
CA ALA A 37 2.70 2.80 -12.81
C ALA A 37 3.21 1.36 -12.62
N VAL A 38 4.52 1.17 -12.55
CA VAL A 38 5.09 -0.08 -12.03
C VAL A 38 5.12 0.00 -10.50
N HIS A 39 4.44 -0.93 -9.83
CA HIS A 39 4.31 -0.94 -8.37
C HIS A 39 5.47 -1.74 -7.77
N LEU A 40 6.22 -1.11 -6.87
CA LEU A 40 7.37 -1.70 -6.19
C LEU A 40 7.15 -1.65 -4.68
N ILE A 41 7.50 -2.74 -4.00
CA ILE A 41 7.46 -2.83 -2.54
C ILE A 41 8.78 -3.40 -2.05
N SER A 42 9.34 -2.82 -0.99
CA SER A 42 10.54 -3.36 -0.35
C SER A 42 10.20 -4.51 0.59
N THR A 43 11.19 -5.36 0.89
CA THR A 43 11.02 -6.41 1.91
C THR A 43 10.75 -5.82 3.29
N LEU A 44 11.26 -4.62 3.59
CA LEU A 44 10.99 -3.91 4.84
C LEU A 44 9.52 -3.48 4.93
N ALA A 45 8.99 -2.82 3.89
CA ALA A 45 7.59 -2.40 3.86
C ALA A 45 6.65 -3.62 3.98
N CYS A 46 6.99 -4.72 3.32
CA CYS A 46 6.27 -5.98 3.45
C CYS A 46 6.26 -6.52 4.91
N ALA A 47 7.42 -6.51 5.58
CA ALA A 47 7.54 -6.97 6.96
C ALA A 47 6.75 -6.08 7.94
N GLU A 48 6.81 -4.76 7.76
CA GLU A 48 6.07 -3.79 8.58
C GLU A 48 4.56 -3.91 8.41
N THR A 49 4.07 -3.97 7.16
CA THR A 49 2.65 -4.22 6.86
C THR A 49 2.18 -5.52 7.51
N SER A 50 2.96 -6.60 7.37
CA SER A 50 2.63 -7.91 7.95
C SER A 50 2.57 -7.87 9.48
N ALA A 51 3.52 -7.19 10.13
CA ALA A 51 3.55 -7.04 11.58
C ALA A 51 2.34 -6.24 12.10
N VAL A 52 1.93 -5.18 11.39
CA VAL A 52 0.75 -4.38 11.75
C VAL A 52 -0.53 -5.20 11.58
N ILE A 53 -0.68 -5.92 10.47
CA ILE A 53 -1.85 -6.80 10.23
C ILE A 53 -1.94 -7.87 11.33
N ALA A 54 -0.84 -8.54 11.64
CA ALA A 54 -0.81 -9.56 12.69
C ALA A 54 -1.17 -8.99 14.06
N ARG A 55 -0.75 -7.75 14.36
CA ARG A 55 -1.16 -7.06 15.59
C ARG A 55 -2.65 -6.75 15.59
N LEU A 56 -3.19 -6.21 14.50
CA LEU A 56 -4.62 -5.89 14.39
C LEU A 56 -5.50 -7.14 14.53
N GLN A 57 -5.07 -8.27 13.97
CA GLN A 57 -5.73 -9.57 14.13
C GLN A 57 -5.69 -10.07 15.58
N ARG A 58 -4.52 -9.96 16.24
CA ARG A 58 -4.38 -10.31 17.66
C ARG A 58 -5.32 -9.48 18.54
N ASP A 59 -5.42 -8.20 18.25
CA ASP A 59 -6.15 -7.23 19.06
C ASP A 59 -7.66 -7.20 18.71
N GLN A 60 -8.14 -8.08 17.82
CA GLN A 60 -9.53 -8.13 17.30
C GLN A 60 -10.01 -6.79 16.72
N ALA A 61 -9.09 -5.93 16.28
CA ALA A 61 -9.36 -4.59 15.78
C ALA A 61 -9.80 -4.59 14.29
N VAL A 62 -9.81 -5.76 13.64
CA VAL A 62 -10.22 -5.97 12.26
C VAL A 62 -11.07 -7.24 12.22
N THR A 63 -12.33 -7.13 11.78
CA THR A 63 -13.24 -8.25 11.47
C THR A 63 -13.87 -8.00 10.11
#